data_AF-A0AAD9UBM7-F1
#
_entry.id   AF-A0AAD9UBM7-F1
#
_cell.length_a   1.000
_cell.length_b   1.000
_cell.length_c   1.000
_cell.angle_alpha   90.00
_cell.angle_beta   90.00
_cell.angle_gamma   90.00
#
_symmetry.space_group_name_H-M   'P 1'
#
loop_
_entity.id
_entity.type
_entity.pdbx_description
1 polymer ?
#
loop_
_entity_poly.entity_id
_entity_poly.type
_entity_poly.pdbx_seq_one_letter_code
_entity_poly.pdbx_strand_id
1 'polypeptide(L)' 'MEPEKTSEELVRGQAEIGQHMFSFADSIVLKCAVELRIADTIHSYDGAPITLSQIASCIDSPSPDIPT' A
#
# COMPACT_ATOMS: atom_id res chain seq x y z
N MET A 1 -35.59 17.84 -15.98
CA MET A 1 -35.09 18.42 -14.72
C MET A 1 -34.18 17.35 -14.15
N GLU A 2 -32.87 17.53 -14.29
CA GLU A 2 -31.89 16.53 -13.83
C GLU A 2 -32.04 16.38 -12.31
N PRO A 3 -32.00 15.15 -11.77
CA PRO A 3 -32.06 14.95 -10.33
C PRO A 3 -30.84 15.60 -9.68
N GLU A 4 -31.07 16.41 -8.65
CA GLU A 4 -30.00 16.93 -7.80
C GLU A 4 -29.29 15.75 -7.15
N LYS A 5 -28.00 15.61 -7.44
CA LYS A 5 -27.19 14.53 -6.89
C LYS A 5 -27.02 14.77 -5.40
N THR A 6 -27.34 13.78 -4.58
CA THR A 6 -27.21 13.90 -3.12
C THR A 6 -25.75 14.09 -2.72
N SER A 7 -25.51 14.70 -1.55
CA SER A 7 -24.14 14.88 -1.03
C SER A 7 -23.37 13.56 -0.94
N GLU A 8 -24.04 12.47 -0.57
CA GLU A 8 -23.46 11.12 -0.49
C GLU A 8 -23.00 10.59 -1.85
N GLU A 9 -23.81 10.80 -2.90
CA GLU A 9 -23.48 10.40 -4.27
C GLU A 9 -22.34 11.23 -4.88
N LEU A 10 -22.18 12.49 -4.46
CA LEU A 10 -21.02 13.30 -4.82
C LEU A 10 -19.75 12.78 -4.14
N VAL A 11 -19.81 12.49 -2.84
CA VAL A 11 -18.67 11.90 -2.09
C VAL A 11 -18.26 10.55 -2.68
N ARG A 12 -19.22 9.68 -2.99
CA ARG A 12 -18.94 8.39 -3.64
C ARG A 12 -18.29 8.58 -5.01
N GLY A 13 -18.81 9.50 -5.83
CA GLY A 13 -18.19 9.82 -7.13
C GLY A 13 -16.75 10.35 -7.01
N GLN A 14 -16.46 11.16 -5.98
CA GLN A 14 -15.10 11.62 -5.71
C GLN A 14 -14.18 10.47 -5.26
N ALA A 15 -14.66 9.55 -4.45
CA ALA A 15 -13.90 8.36 -4.05
C ALA A 15 -13.55 7.47 -5.26
N GLU A 16 -14.51 7.24 -6.16
CA GLU A 16 -14.30 6.47 -7.40
C GLU A 16 -13.25 7.13 -8.31
N ILE A 17 -13.35 8.45 -8.53
CA ILE A 17 -12.34 9.21 -9.28
C ILE A 17 -10.97 9.08 -8.61
N GLY A 18 -10.89 9.23 -7.29
CA GLY A 18 -9.66 9.08 -6.53
C GLY A 18 -9.02 7.71 -6.70
N GLN A 19 -9.81 6.63 -6.61
CA GLN A 19 -9.33 5.26 -6.84
C GLN A 19 -8.72 5.10 -8.24
N HIS A 20 -9.35 5.65 -9.27
CA HIS A 20 -8.80 5.60 -10.63
C HIS A 20 -7.53 6.44 -10.78
N MET A 21 -7.53 7.67 -10.26
CA MET A 21 -6.37 8.58 -10.32
C MET A 21 -5.12 7.96 -9.67
N PHE A 22 -5.28 7.19 -8.60
CA PHE A 22 -4.19 6.57 -7.85
C PHE A 22 -4.00 5.07 -8.11
N SER A 23 -4.71 4.48 -9.07
CA SER A 23 -4.61 3.04 -9.40
C SER A 23 -3.20 2.57 -9.76
N PHE A 24 -2.32 3.47 -10.20
CA PHE A 24 -0.90 3.16 -10.43
C PHE A 24 -0.16 2.79 -9.13
N ALA A 25 -0.60 3.31 -7.97
CA ALA A 25 0.03 3.07 -6.68
C ALA A 25 0.02 1.57 -6.34
N ASP A 26 -1.05 0.84 -6.68
CA ASP A 26 -1.12 -0.61 -6.46
C ASP A 26 -0.02 -1.35 -7.22
N SER A 27 0.26 -0.94 -8.47
CA SER A 27 1.33 -1.52 -9.28
C SER A 27 2.72 -1.18 -8.73
N ILE A 28 2.91 0.05 -8.25
CA ILE A 28 4.18 0.49 -7.65
C ILE A 28 4.42 -0.26 -6.32
N VAL A 29 3.41 -0.36 -5.46
CA VAL A 29 3.50 -1.09 -4.19
C VAL A 29 3.80 -2.58 -4.46
N LEU A 30 3.15 -3.19 -5.44
CA LEU A 30 3.42 -4.58 -5.83
C LEU A 30 4.86 -4.75 -6.34
N LYS A 31 5.32 -3.85 -7.21
CA LYS A 31 6.70 -3.85 -7.70
C LYS A 31 7.70 -3.73 -6.54
N CYS A 32 7.48 -2.80 -5.60
CA CYS A 32 8.33 -2.65 -4.42
C CYS A 32 8.34 -3.93 -3.57
N ALA A 33 7.19 -4.58 -3.36
CA ALA A 33 7.12 -5.83 -2.60
C ALA A 33 7.95 -6.96 -3.25
N VAL A 34 8.00 -6.99 -4.58
CA VAL A 34 8.85 -7.93 -5.34
C VAL A 34 10.33 -7.54 -5.24
N GLU A 35 10.68 -6.28 -5.45
CA GLU A 35 12.07 -5.79 -5.39
C GLU A 35 12.67 -5.96 -3.99
N LEU A 36 11.87 -5.76 -2.94
CA LEU A 36 12.24 -6.00 -1.54
C LEU A 36 12.17 -7.48 -1.14
N ARG A 37 11.74 -8.37 -2.03
CA ARG A 37 11.66 -9.81 -1.81
C ARG A 37 10.83 -10.20 -0.57
N ILE A 38 9.76 -9.45 -0.29
CA ILE A 38 8.92 -9.64 0.90
C ILE A 38 8.35 -11.07 0.97
N ALA A 39 7.94 -11.62 -0.18
CA ALA A 39 7.44 -12.99 -0.25
C ALA A 39 8.50 -14.05 0.12
N ASP A 40 9.76 -13.85 -0.32
CA ASP A 40 10.86 -14.75 0.02
C ASP A 40 11.18 -14.68 1.52
N THR A 41 11.18 -13.48 2.11
CA THR A 41 11.38 -13.27 3.55
C THR A 41 10.30 -13.95 4.39
N ILE A 42 9.04 -13.90 3.94
CA ILE A 42 7.95 -14.63 4.61
C ILE A 42 8.16 -16.14 4.46
N HIS A 43 8.50 -16.61 3.25
CA HIS A 43 8.67 -18.03 2.98
C HIS A 43 9.82 -18.67 3.78
N SER A 44 10.90 -17.92 4.04
CA SER A 44 12.05 -18.41 4.80
C SER A 44 11.80 -18.64 6.29
N TYR A 45 10.64 -18.21 6.83
CA TYR A 45 10.28 -18.38 8.24
C TYR A 45 9.57 -19.71 8.57
N ASP A 46 9.81 -20.75 7.76
CA ASP A 46 9.32 -22.14 7.95
C ASP A 46 7.80 -22.26 8.18
N GLY A 47 7.02 -21.38 7.55
CA GLY A 47 5.55 -21.38 7.65
C GLY A 47 5.01 -20.78 8.95
N ALA A 48 5.86 -20.22 9.80
CA ALA A 48 5.42 -19.44 10.96
C ALA A 48 5.00 -18.02 10.54
N PRO A 49 4.00 -17.42 11.21
CA PRO A 49 3.71 -15.99 11.05
C PRO A 49 4.93 -15.14 11.38
N ILE A 50 5.26 -14.20 10.51
CA ILE A 50 6.36 -13.25 10.70
C ILE A 50 5.81 -11.89 11.16
N THR A 51 6.52 -11.21 12.06
CA THR A 51 6.15 -9.88 12.54
C THR A 51 6.66 -8.77 11.60
N LEU A 52 6.04 -7.58 11.66
CA LEU A 52 6.49 -6.43 10.89
C LEU A 52 7.94 -6.03 11.22
N SER A 53 8.35 -6.10 12.49
CA SER A 53 9.74 -5.81 12.89
C SER A 53 10.74 -6.81 12.31
N GLN A 54 10.37 -8.08 12.20
CA GLN A 54 11.20 -9.11 11.56
C GLN A 54 11.33 -8.85 10.06
N ILE A 55 10.23 -8.55 9.36
CA ILE A 55 10.27 -8.15 7.94
C ILE A 55 11.18 -6.93 7.76
N ALA A 56 11.00 -5.89 8.58
CA ALA A 56 11.79 -4.67 8.49
C ALA A 56 13.29 -4.91 8.73
N SER A 57 13.65 -5.81 9.66
CA SER A 57 15.05 -6.16 9.92
C SER A 57 15.74 -6.87 8.74
N CYS A 58 14.97 -7.45 7.82
CA CYS A 58 15.50 -8.09 6.61
C CYS A 58 15.69 -7.11 5.44
N ILE A 59 15.19 -5.88 5.57
CA ILE A 59 15.30 -4.85 4.53
C ILE A 59 16.47 -3.93 4.91
N ASP A 60 17.51 -3.91 4.07
CA ASP A 60 18.63 -2.98 4.22
C ASP A 60 18.18 -1.57 3.78
N SER A 61 17.54 -0.84 4.68
CA SER A 61 17.12 0.54 4.46
C SER A 61 17.69 1.45 5.56
N PRO A 62 18.30 2.59 5.18
CA PRO A 62 18.66 3.60 6.16
C PRO A 62 17.37 4.11 6.81
N SER A 63 17.37 4.21 8.13
CA SER A 63 16.28 4.92 8.82
C SER A 63 16.22 6.33 8.24
N PRO A 64 15.03 6.82 7.82
CA PRO A 64 14.93 8.20 7.39
C PRO A 64 15.29 9.08 8.58
N ASP A 65 16.39 9.84 8.47
CA ASP A 65 16.75 10.90 9.42
C ASP A 65 15.65 11.97 9.37
N ILE A 66 14.58 11.77 10.16
CA ILE A 66 13.54 12.77 10.35
C ILE A 66 14.00 13.64 11.53
N PRO A 67 14.35 14.91 11.33
CA PRO A 67 14.66 15.81 12.42
C PRO A 67 13.41 15.91 13.32
N THR A 68 13.55 15.51 14.58
CA THR A 68 12.56 15.73 15.65
C THR A 68 12.54 17.19 16.09
#